data_AF-A0A972ZY18-F1
#
_entry.id   AF-A0A972ZY18-F1
#
_cell.length_a   1.000
_cell.length_b   1.000
_cell.length_c   1.000
_cell.angle_alpha   90.00
_cell.angle_beta   90.00
_cell.angle_gamma   90.00
#
_symmetry.space_group_name_H-M   'P 1'
#
loop_
_entity.id
_entity.type
_entity.pdbx_description
1 polymer ?
#
loop_
_entity_poly.entity_id
_entity_poly.type
_entity_poly.pdbx_seq_one_letter_code
_entity_poly.pdbx_strand_id
1 'polypeptide(L)'
;MRKMVLGILLSSLAGLVMVGLHVSGVVYQGIPNLLPSATAQEPKKSDLPPLILDDEPLLLLEEPKKEEKSAAEIKALTESQACFVCHVNYQKEPLAAGHAKMGFSCVTCHGDSFAHRNDENNTTPPDRMVPADHIEKMCKECHMTHDAPAIKVIARWQKRCPNKTDPKTIVCTDCHGQHRLKIRTVLWDKKTGKLLPVKPKALETP
;
A
#
# COMPACT_ATOMS: atom_id res chain seq x y z
N MET A 1 10.67 -4.34 52.87
CA MET A 1 9.88 -5.26 53.71
C MET A 1 8.44 -4.77 53.77
N ARG A 2 7.52 -5.41 53.04
CA ARG A 2 6.09 -5.48 53.37
C ARG A 2 5.53 -6.72 52.68
N LYS A 3 4.94 -7.59 53.50
CA LYS A 3 4.58 -8.96 53.21
C LYS A 3 3.23 -9.04 52.49
N MET A 4 3.15 -10.04 51.60
CA MET A 4 2.07 -11.01 51.33
C MET A 4 0.62 -10.62 51.64
N VAL A 5 -0.27 -10.83 50.66
CA VAL A 5 -1.51 -11.64 50.72
C VAL A 5 -1.88 -11.98 49.25
N LEU A 6 -1.43 -13.11 48.67
CA LEU A 6 -2.13 -14.38 48.47
C LEU A 6 -3.68 -14.33 48.55
N GLY A 7 -4.34 -14.33 47.40
CA GLY A 7 -5.78 -14.55 47.26
C GLY A 7 -6.07 -15.42 46.04
N ILE A 8 -6.06 -16.72 46.25
CA ILE A 8 -6.54 -17.76 45.32
C ILE A 8 -8.06 -17.80 45.45
N LEU A 9 -8.79 -17.70 44.33
CA LEU A 9 -10.16 -18.19 44.22
C LEU A 9 -10.30 -18.95 42.90
N LEU A 10 -10.23 -20.28 43.02
CA LEU A 10 -10.83 -21.23 42.09
C LEU A 10 -12.36 -21.12 42.20
N SER A 11 -13.07 -21.04 41.08
CA SER A 11 -14.32 -21.76 40.80
C SER A 11 -14.71 -21.49 39.34
N SER A 12 -14.58 -22.49 38.46
CA SER A 12 -15.70 -23.32 37.99
C SER A 12 -16.84 -22.52 37.37
N LEU A 13 -16.99 -22.61 36.05
CA LEU A 13 -18.19 -23.21 35.44
C LEU A 13 -17.97 -23.37 33.93
N ALA A 14 -17.78 -24.64 33.55
CA ALA A 14 -18.04 -25.11 32.21
C ALA A 14 -19.53 -24.83 31.88
N GLY A 15 -19.76 -24.08 30.82
CA GLY A 15 -21.08 -23.79 30.27
C GLY A 15 -21.03 -23.92 28.76
N LEU A 16 -20.76 -25.14 28.28
CA LEU A 16 -20.88 -25.50 26.88
C LEU A 16 -22.40 -25.61 26.58
N VAL A 17 -23.03 -24.49 26.21
CA VAL A 17 -24.40 -24.50 25.69
C VAL A 17 -24.33 -25.01 24.26
N MET A 18 -24.42 -26.33 24.11
CA MET A 18 -24.76 -26.97 22.84
C MET A 18 -26.20 -26.58 22.52
N VAL A 19 -26.40 -25.50 21.76
CA VAL A 19 -27.66 -25.26 21.07
C VAL A 19 -27.77 -26.31 19.97
N GLY A 20 -28.41 -27.43 20.30
CA GLY A 20 -28.89 -28.40 19.34
C GLY A 20 -29.96 -27.75 18.48
N LEU A 21 -29.56 -27.20 17.33
CA LEU A 21 -30.50 -26.87 16.27
C LEU A 21 -31.07 -28.20 15.76
N HIS A 22 -32.31 -28.49 16.16
CA HIS A 22 -33.13 -29.52 15.54
C HIS A 22 -33.24 -29.20 14.06
N VAL A 23 -32.58 -30.00 13.23
CA VAL A 23 -32.85 -30.06 11.79
C VAL A 23 -34.19 -30.78 11.66
N SER A 24 -35.27 -30.02 11.70
CA SER A 24 -36.58 -30.50 11.24
C SER A 24 -36.40 -30.91 9.78
N GLY A 25 -36.39 -32.23 9.55
CA GLY A 25 -36.43 -32.82 8.22
C GLY A 25 -37.71 -32.39 7.52
N VAL A 26 -37.60 -31.34 6.70
CA VAL A 26 -38.56 -31.08 5.65
C VAL A 26 -38.33 -32.16 4.61
N VAL A 27 -39.23 -33.15 4.59
CA VAL A 27 -39.37 -34.08 3.47
C VAL A 27 -39.75 -33.23 2.26
N TYR A 28 -38.74 -32.85 1.47
CA TYR A 28 -38.93 -32.21 0.19
C TYR A 28 -39.51 -33.28 -0.74
N GLN A 29 -40.82 -33.29 -0.90
CA GLN A 29 -41.48 -34.04 -1.95
C GLN A 29 -40.85 -33.60 -3.27
N GLY A 30 -40.23 -34.55 -3.97
CA GLY A 30 -39.54 -34.31 -5.22
C GLY A 30 -40.42 -33.56 -6.20
N ILE A 31 -40.02 -32.33 -6.51
CA ILE A 31 -40.58 -31.59 -7.65
C ILE A 31 -40.16 -32.38 -8.89
N PRO A 32 -41.09 -32.82 -9.75
CA PRO A 32 -40.74 -33.42 -11.02
C PRO A 32 -39.91 -32.41 -11.81
N ASN A 33 -38.71 -32.85 -12.19
CA ASN A 33 -37.77 -32.10 -13.01
C ASN A 33 -38.37 -31.93 -14.41
N LEU A 34 -39.22 -30.92 -14.55
CA LEU A 34 -39.78 -30.44 -15.81
C LEU A 34 -39.32 -29.00 -15.99
N LEU A 35 -38.02 -28.83 -16.15
CA LEU A 35 -37.52 -27.72 -16.95
C LEU A 35 -37.76 -28.11 -18.42
N PRO A 36 -38.56 -27.36 -19.19
CA PRO A 36 -38.45 -27.45 -20.63
C PRO A 36 -37.01 -27.09 -20.97
N SER A 37 -36.35 -27.96 -21.74
CA SER A 37 -35.08 -27.66 -22.38
C SER A 37 -35.31 -26.42 -23.24
N ALA A 38 -35.02 -25.24 -22.68
CA ALA A 38 -34.97 -24.01 -23.44
C ALA A 38 -33.85 -24.22 -24.45
N THR A 39 -34.25 -24.45 -25.70
CA THR A 39 -33.35 -24.36 -26.83
C THR A 39 -32.60 -23.05 -26.69
N ALA A 40 -31.28 -23.15 -26.50
CA ALA A 40 -30.41 -22.00 -26.54
C ALA A 40 -30.63 -21.33 -27.90
N GLN A 41 -31.40 -20.24 -27.93
CA GLN A 41 -31.38 -19.33 -29.05
C GLN A 41 -30.01 -18.66 -29.02
N GLU A 42 -29.22 -18.93 -30.05
CA GLU A 42 -27.95 -18.23 -30.27
C GLU A 42 -28.18 -16.72 -30.19
N PRO A 43 -27.31 -15.97 -29.50
CA PRO A 43 -27.41 -14.52 -29.45
C PRO A 43 -27.34 -13.98 -30.88
N LYS A 44 -28.40 -13.28 -31.27
CA LYS A 44 -28.50 -12.59 -32.55
C LYS A 44 -27.30 -11.66 -32.69
N LYS A 45 -26.45 -11.92 -33.69
CA LYS A 45 -25.28 -11.11 -34.06
C LYS A 45 -25.71 -9.64 -34.09
N SER A 46 -25.15 -8.82 -33.21
CA SER A 46 -25.28 -7.36 -33.30
C SER A 46 -24.63 -6.89 -34.60
N ASP A 47 -25.28 -5.96 -35.31
CA ASP A 47 -24.78 -5.28 -36.53
C ASP A 47 -23.57 -4.36 -36.27
N LEU A 48 -22.70 -4.73 -35.33
CA LEU A 48 -21.41 -4.09 -35.18
C LEU A 48 -20.54 -4.57 -36.35
N PRO A 49 -19.86 -3.65 -37.06
CA PRO A 49 -18.90 -4.06 -38.07
C PRO A 49 -17.89 -5.03 -37.44
N PRO A 50 -17.53 -6.11 -38.13
CA PRO A 50 -16.59 -7.08 -37.61
C PRO A 50 -15.31 -6.36 -37.22
N LEU A 51 -14.76 -6.72 -36.05
CA LEU A 51 -13.43 -6.27 -35.65
C LEU A 51 -12.45 -6.90 -36.65
N ILE A 52 -12.08 -6.16 -37.68
CA ILE A 52 -11.06 -6.58 -38.64
C ILE A 52 -9.72 -6.42 -37.92
N LEU A 53 -9.18 -7.53 -37.43
CA LEU A 53 -7.80 -7.63 -37.02
C LEU A 53 -7.02 -7.91 -38.29
N ASP A 54 -6.33 -6.91 -38.82
CA ASP A 54 -5.38 -7.14 -39.91
C ASP A 54 -4.30 -8.10 -39.38
N ASP A 55 -4.07 -9.21 -40.08
CA ASP A 55 -3.08 -10.25 -39.74
C ASP A 55 -1.62 -9.77 -39.88
N GLU A 56 -1.44 -8.47 -40.18
CA GLU A 56 -0.14 -7.84 -40.15
C GLU A 56 0.35 -7.82 -38.69
N PRO A 57 1.48 -8.45 -38.38
CA PRO A 57 2.07 -8.30 -37.06
C PRO A 57 2.27 -6.80 -36.86
N LEU A 58 1.58 -6.23 -35.87
CA LEU A 58 1.85 -4.88 -35.40
C LEU A 58 3.36 -4.82 -35.15
N LEU A 59 4.08 -4.22 -36.10
CA LEU A 59 5.51 -4.02 -36.01
C LEU A 59 5.70 -3.19 -34.76
N LEU A 60 6.10 -3.88 -33.69
CA LEU A 60 6.51 -3.28 -32.44
C LEU A 60 7.65 -2.34 -32.84
N LEU A 61 7.33 -1.05 -32.92
CA LEU A 61 8.27 0.03 -33.21
C LEU A 61 9.55 -0.31 -32.45
N GLU A 62 10.66 -0.42 -33.20
CA GLU A 62 11.97 -0.87 -32.74
C GLU A 62 12.11 -0.71 -31.24
N GLU A 63 12.08 -1.83 -30.52
CA GLU A 63 12.14 -1.79 -29.06
C GLU A 63 13.33 -0.90 -28.68
N PRO A 64 13.11 0.24 -28.01
CA PRO A 64 14.22 1.10 -27.63
C PRO A 64 15.14 0.22 -26.81
N LYS A 65 16.41 0.07 -27.23
CA LYS A 65 17.44 -0.77 -26.60
C LYS A 65 17.18 -0.81 -25.10
N LYS A 66 16.53 -1.88 -24.66
CA LYS A 66 16.05 -1.99 -23.30
C LYS A 66 17.31 -2.09 -22.48
N GLU A 67 17.63 -1.04 -21.73
CA GLU A 67 18.62 -1.15 -20.67
C GLU A 67 18.16 -2.34 -19.83
N GLU A 68 18.90 -3.44 -19.91
CA GLU A 68 18.53 -4.66 -19.21
C GLU A 68 18.58 -4.37 -17.72
N LYS A 69 17.41 -4.33 -17.10
CA LYS A 69 17.28 -4.16 -15.66
C LYS A 69 17.98 -5.32 -14.97
N SER A 70 18.72 -5.04 -13.91
CA SER A 70 19.35 -6.09 -13.11
C SER A 70 18.28 -7.01 -12.50
N ALA A 71 18.64 -8.26 -12.21
CA ALA A 71 17.75 -9.18 -11.51
C ALA A 71 17.27 -8.60 -10.16
N ALA A 72 18.13 -7.84 -9.47
CA ALA A 72 17.78 -7.16 -8.23
C ALA A 72 16.71 -6.07 -8.45
N GLU A 73 16.85 -5.26 -9.50
CA GLU A 73 15.84 -4.26 -9.85
C GLU A 73 14.51 -4.91 -10.26
N ILE A 74 14.55 -5.99 -11.05
CA ILE A 74 13.37 -6.75 -11.45
C ILE A 74 12.64 -7.28 -10.20
N LYS A 75 13.37 -7.85 -9.24
CA LYS A 75 12.81 -8.33 -7.97
C LYS A 75 12.16 -7.19 -7.18
N ALA A 76 12.86 -6.07 -7.00
CA ALA A 76 12.34 -4.93 -6.25
C ALA A 76 11.07 -4.32 -6.86
N LEU A 77 11.04 -4.21 -8.19
CA LEU A 77 9.87 -3.74 -8.93
C LEU A 77 8.70 -4.73 -8.84
N THR A 78 8.98 -6.03 -8.89
CA THR A 78 7.98 -7.10 -8.73
C THR A 78 7.33 -7.04 -7.35
N GLU A 79 8.14 -6.96 -6.29
CA GLU A 79 7.66 -6.83 -4.90
C GLU A 79 6.83 -5.56 -4.67
N SER A 80 7.10 -4.51 -5.44
CA SER A 80 6.39 -3.22 -5.33
C SER A 80 5.09 -3.16 -6.13
N GLN A 81 4.78 -4.13 -7.00
CA GLN A 81 3.60 -4.08 -7.88
C GLN A 81 2.29 -3.92 -7.12
N ALA A 82 2.12 -4.66 -6.02
CA ALA A 82 0.91 -4.56 -5.20
C ALA A 82 0.71 -3.16 -4.62
N CYS A 83 1.80 -2.45 -4.30
CA CYS A 83 1.73 -1.08 -3.78
C CYS A 83 1.34 -0.09 -4.88
N PHE A 84 1.82 -0.32 -6.11
CA PHE A 84 1.57 0.59 -7.23
C PHE A 84 0.13 0.60 -7.73
N VAL A 85 -0.71 -0.38 -7.34
CA VAL A 85 -2.14 -0.38 -7.62
C VAL A 85 -2.79 0.91 -7.12
N CYS A 86 -2.47 1.35 -5.91
CA CYS A 86 -3.01 2.58 -5.29
C CYS A 86 -2.00 3.74 -5.25
N HIS A 87 -0.70 3.44 -5.38
CA HIS A 87 0.39 4.41 -5.20
C HIS A 87 1.27 4.55 -6.45
N VAL A 88 0.64 4.54 -7.63
CA VAL A 88 1.28 4.60 -8.96
C VAL A 88 2.23 5.78 -9.14
N ASN A 89 1.98 6.90 -8.45
CA ASN A 89 2.83 8.10 -8.50
C ASN A 89 4.28 7.83 -8.07
N TYR A 90 4.54 6.76 -7.32
CA TYR A 90 5.89 6.39 -6.90
C TYR A 90 6.67 5.54 -7.90
N GLN A 91 6.04 4.99 -8.95
CA GLN A 91 6.76 4.21 -9.97
C GLN A 91 7.90 4.99 -10.63
N LYS A 92 7.71 6.32 -10.77
CA LYS A 92 8.68 7.23 -11.39
C LYS A 92 9.26 8.24 -10.38
N GLU A 93 8.94 8.12 -9.10
CA GLU A 93 9.44 9.06 -8.10
C GLU A 93 10.92 8.79 -7.86
N PRO A 94 11.80 9.81 -7.90
CA PRO A 94 13.24 9.59 -7.91
C PRO A 94 13.78 8.77 -6.73
N LEU A 95 13.22 8.92 -5.52
CA LEU A 95 13.66 8.13 -4.37
C LEU A 95 13.26 6.66 -4.56
N ALA A 96 12.00 6.36 -4.85
CA ALA A 96 11.57 4.97 -5.08
C ALA A 96 12.26 4.32 -6.29
N ALA A 97 12.33 5.01 -7.42
CA ALA A 97 12.94 4.49 -8.64
C ALA A 97 14.46 4.28 -8.48
N GLY A 98 15.15 5.19 -7.78
CA GLY A 98 16.58 5.05 -7.49
C GLY A 98 16.88 3.87 -6.56
N HIS A 99 16.06 3.66 -5.54
CA HIS A 99 16.20 2.52 -4.63
C HIS A 99 15.85 1.18 -5.30
N ALA A 100 14.87 1.16 -6.20
CA ALA A 100 14.55 -0.02 -6.98
C ALA A 100 15.73 -0.51 -7.82
N LYS A 101 16.49 0.40 -8.45
CA LYS A 101 17.73 0.06 -9.18
C LYS A 101 18.77 -0.65 -8.32
N MET A 102 18.77 -0.39 -7.02
CA MET A 102 19.65 -1.01 -6.03
C MET A 102 19.05 -2.28 -5.39
N GLY A 103 17.87 -2.73 -5.85
CA GLY A 103 17.21 -3.93 -5.33
C GLY A 103 16.33 -3.70 -4.10
N PHE A 104 16.02 -2.45 -3.74
CA PHE A 104 15.14 -2.12 -2.63
C PHE A 104 13.72 -1.80 -3.11
N SER A 105 12.72 -2.42 -2.48
CA SER A 105 11.31 -2.30 -2.82
C SER A 105 10.55 -1.45 -1.80
N CYS A 106 9.27 -1.17 -2.06
CA CYS A 106 8.41 -0.48 -1.08
C CYS A 106 8.39 -1.22 0.27
N VAL A 107 8.38 -2.55 0.23
CA VAL A 107 8.29 -3.40 1.43
C VAL A 107 9.55 -3.35 2.29
N THR A 108 10.71 -3.01 1.72
CA THR A 108 11.95 -2.80 2.49
C THR A 108 11.76 -1.76 3.59
N CYS A 109 11.09 -0.65 3.28
CA CYS A 109 10.93 0.45 4.22
C CYS A 109 9.55 0.45 4.90
N HIS A 110 8.51 -0.03 4.22
CA HIS A 110 7.12 0.05 4.68
C HIS A 110 6.56 -1.27 5.22
N GLY A 111 7.31 -2.37 5.13
CA GLY A 111 6.84 -3.72 5.43
C GLY A 111 5.91 -4.27 4.35
N ASP A 112 5.53 -5.53 4.47
CA ASP A 112 4.68 -6.20 3.47
C ASP A 112 3.30 -5.53 3.34
N SER A 113 2.80 -4.94 4.42
CA SER A 113 1.56 -4.16 4.43
C SER A 113 0.38 -4.97 3.90
N PHE A 114 0.29 -6.25 4.26
CA PHE A 114 -0.75 -7.16 3.77
C PHE A 114 -2.14 -6.70 4.18
N ALA A 115 -2.34 -6.25 5.41
CA ALA A 115 -3.64 -5.74 5.85
C ALA A 115 -4.02 -4.46 5.11
N HIS A 116 -3.06 -3.54 4.92
CA HIS A 116 -3.26 -2.29 4.20
C HIS A 116 -3.61 -2.51 2.72
N ARG A 117 -2.88 -3.37 1.99
CA ARG A 117 -3.12 -3.62 0.56
C ARG A 117 -4.46 -4.31 0.27
N ASN A 118 -5.06 -4.93 1.28
CA ASN A 118 -6.35 -5.62 1.18
C ASN A 118 -7.51 -4.80 1.78
N ASP A 119 -7.26 -3.57 2.24
CA ASP A 119 -8.28 -2.69 2.79
C ASP A 119 -8.67 -1.60 1.77
N GLU A 120 -9.74 -1.87 1.02
CA GLU A 120 -10.28 -0.94 0.02
C GLU A 120 -10.79 0.38 0.62
N ASN A 121 -11.14 0.39 1.92
CA ASN A 121 -11.56 1.60 2.62
C ASN A 121 -10.36 2.49 3.00
N ASN A 122 -9.13 2.02 2.82
CA ASN A 122 -7.89 2.74 3.13
C ASN A 122 -7.84 3.21 4.60
N THR A 123 -8.41 2.46 5.53
CA THR A 123 -8.47 2.78 6.97
C THR A 123 -7.37 2.10 7.79
N THR A 124 -6.82 1.02 7.25
CA THR A 124 -5.72 0.24 7.81
C THR A 124 -4.40 0.88 7.40
N PRO A 125 -3.51 1.23 8.34
CA PRO A 125 -2.21 1.80 8.00
C PRO A 125 -1.28 0.74 7.39
N PRO A 126 -0.27 1.15 6.60
CA PRO A 126 0.87 0.28 6.27
C PRO A 126 1.56 -0.26 7.53
N ASP A 127 2.27 -1.38 7.42
CA ASP A 127 2.95 -2.00 8.58
C ASP A 127 3.93 -1.03 9.24
N ARG A 128 4.62 -0.22 8.41
CA ARG A 128 5.51 0.84 8.88
C ARG A 128 5.24 2.15 8.17
N MET A 129 4.89 3.17 8.96
CA MET A 129 4.95 4.57 8.55
C MET A 129 6.19 5.24 9.15
N VAL A 130 6.85 6.10 8.38
CA VAL A 130 8.07 6.78 8.83
C VAL A 130 7.71 8.22 9.26
N PRO A 131 7.63 8.50 10.57
CA PRO A 131 7.49 9.88 11.07
C PRO A 131 8.78 10.67 10.81
N ALA A 132 8.68 12.00 10.80
CA ALA A 132 9.80 12.86 10.40
C ALA A 132 11.05 12.63 11.26
N ASP A 133 10.87 12.47 12.56
CA ASP A 133 11.95 12.21 13.53
C ASP A 133 12.60 10.82 13.40
N HIS A 134 12.05 9.92 12.59
CA HIS A 134 12.63 8.60 12.32
C HIS A 134 13.24 8.47 10.93
N ILE A 135 13.06 9.46 10.04
CA ILE A 135 13.60 9.42 8.68
C ILE A 135 15.11 9.24 8.70
N GLU A 136 15.82 10.05 9.51
CA GLU A 136 17.28 9.97 9.58
C GLU A 136 17.75 8.58 10.04
N LYS A 137 17.15 8.04 11.10
CA LYS A 137 17.48 6.72 11.62
C LYS A 137 17.32 5.64 10.56
N MET A 138 16.20 5.64 9.84
CA MET A 138 15.91 4.64 8.81
C MET A 138 16.86 4.78 7.62
N CYS A 139 17.09 6.00 7.12
CA CYS A 139 18.03 6.22 6.02
C CYS A 139 19.45 5.79 6.38
N LYS A 140 19.86 6.00 7.64
CA LYS A 140 21.15 5.57 8.17
C LYS A 140 21.28 4.05 8.36
N GLU A 141 20.27 3.24 8.08
CA GLU A 141 20.46 1.78 8.02
C GLU A 141 21.32 1.37 6.81
N CYS A 142 21.33 2.18 5.74
CA CYS A 142 22.17 1.95 4.55
C CYS A 142 23.09 3.14 4.22
N HIS A 143 22.71 4.37 4.56
CA HIS A 143 23.48 5.59 4.25
C HIS A 143 24.16 6.16 5.51
N MET A 144 25.38 5.70 5.78
CA MET A 144 26.11 6.05 7.01
C MET A 144 26.75 7.43 6.98
N THR A 145 27.10 7.92 5.79
CA THR A 145 27.88 9.14 5.61
C THR A 145 27.19 10.10 4.64
N HIS A 146 27.47 11.39 4.83
CA HIS A 146 27.00 12.44 3.94
C HIS A 146 28.21 13.15 3.33
N ASP A 147 28.74 12.57 2.25
CA ASP A 147 29.86 13.14 1.50
C ASP A 147 29.35 14.13 0.45
N ALA A 148 29.18 15.38 0.86
CA ALA A 148 28.82 16.48 -0.03
C ALA A 148 29.48 17.79 0.42
N PRO A 149 30.05 18.58 -0.50
CA PRO A 149 30.58 19.89 -0.19
C PRO A 149 29.54 20.80 0.48
N ALA A 150 29.93 21.52 1.53
CA ALA A 150 29.03 22.38 2.31
C ALA A 150 28.24 23.37 1.43
N ILE A 151 28.87 23.96 0.41
CA ILE A 151 28.23 24.87 -0.54
C ILE A 151 27.06 24.18 -1.28
N LYS A 152 27.23 22.91 -1.69
CA LYS A 152 26.16 22.15 -2.37
C LYS A 152 25.01 21.84 -1.41
N VAL A 153 25.31 21.57 -0.13
CA VAL A 153 24.29 21.33 0.91
C VAL A 153 23.44 22.58 1.13
N ILE A 154 24.09 23.73 1.33
CA ILE A 154 23.40 25.02 1.53
C ILE A 154 22.54 25.38 0.30
N ALA A 155 23.09 25.25 -0.90
CA ALA A 155 22.35 25.52 -2.14
C ALA A 155 21.13 24.59 -2.29
N ARG A 156 21.26 23.33 -1.90
CA ARG A 156 20.15 22.36 -1.94
C ARG A 156 19.06 22.71 -0.94
N TRP A 157 19.43 23.08 0.28
CA TRP A 157 18.52 23.55 1.32
C TRP A 157 17.75 24.80 0.87
N GLN A 158 18.46 25.83 0.38
CA GLN A 158 17.85 27.07 -0.15
C GLN A 158 16.83 26.78 -1.26
N LYS A 159 17.13 25.82 -2.14
CA LYS A 159 16.24 25.47 -3.25
C LYS A 159 14.97 24.73 -2.83
N ARG A 160 15.00 23.95 -1.74
CA ARG A 160 13.92 22.98 -1.43
C ARG A 160 13.17 23.24 -0.15
N CYS A 161 13.86 23.72 0.88
CA CYS A 161 13.28 23.90 2.20
C CYS A 161 13.83 25.14 2.92
N PRO A 162 13.87 26.33 2.26
CA PRO A 162 14.43 27.55 2.86
C PRO A 162 13.68 27.97 4.14
N ASN A 163 12.41 27.58 4.27
CA ASN A 163 11.59 27.87 5.45
C ASN A 163 11.95 27.03 6.68
N LYS A 164 12.73 25.94 6.52
CA LYS A 164 13.21 25.14 7.65
C LYS A 164 14.55 25.69 8.13
N THR A 165 14.49 26.64 9.04
CA THR A 165 15.68 27.34 9.57
C THR A 165 16.31 26.64 10.78
N ASP A 166 15.53 25.90 11.57
CA ASP A 166 16.07 25.06 12.66
C ASP A 166 16.70 23.77 12.07
N PRO A 167 18.03 23.58 12.16
CA PRO A 167 18.70 22.41 11.63
C PRO A 167 18.16 21.08 12.18
N LYS A 168 17.63 21.07 13.41
CA LYS A 168 17.09 19.84 14.05
C LYS A 168 15.81 19.34 13.38
N THR A 169 15.16 20.16 12.56
CA THR A 169 13.90 19.82 11.86
C THR A 169 14.13 19.39 10.40
N ILE A 170 15.37 19.50 9.92
CA ILE A 170 15.77 19.11 8.57
C ILE A 170 16.01 17.60 8.55
N VAL A 171 15.39 16.92 7.60
CA VAL A 171 15.48 15.47 7.41
C VAL A 171 15.95 15.13 6.01
N CYS A 172 16.44 13.90 5.80
CA CYS A 172 17.05 13.46 4.53
C CYS A 172 16.16 13.77 3.32
N THR A 173 14.85 13.52 3.42
CA THR A 173 13.90 13.74 2.33
C THR A 173 13.68 15.21 2.00
N ASP A 174 13.95 16.17 2.90
CA ASP A 174 13.83 17.59 2.54
C ASP A 174 14.74 17.94 1.36
N CYS A 175 15.91 17.32 1.28
CA CYS A 175 16.89 17.50 0.22
C CYS A 175 16.86 16.39 -0.85
N HIS A 176 16.70 15.12 -0.47
CA HIS A 176 16.95 13.96 -1.34
C HIS A 176 15.72 13.34 -2.03
N GLY A 177 14.48 13.72 -1.72
CA GLY A 177 13.32 13.09 -2.36
C GLY A 177 11.99 13.78 -2.07
N GLN A 178 10.96 13.55 -2.87
CA GLN A 178 9.61 13.98 -2.53
C GLN A 178 8.76 12.74 -2.26
N HIS A 179 9.20 11.95 -1.28
CA HIS A 179 8.60 10.68 -0.94
C HIS A 179 7.45 10.83 0.06
N ARG A 180 6.45 11.66 -0.28
CA ARG A 180 5.29 11.93 0.56
C ARG A 180 4.05 12.25 -0.28
N LEU A 181 2.95 11.54 0.00
CA LEU A 181 1.65 11.85 -0.61
C LEU A 181 1.24 13.28 -0.26
N LYS A 182 0.96 14.07 -1.30
CA LYS A 182 0.58 15.49 -1.18
C LYS A 182 -0.84 15.64 -0.62
N ILE A 183 -1.75 14.78 -1.04
CA ILE A 183 -3.15 14.76 -0.64
C ILE A 183 -3.43 13.43 0.03
N ARG A 184 -4.15 13.48 1.16
CA ARG A 184 -4.57 12.30 1.93
C ARG A 184 -5.98 12.51 2.41
N THR A 185 -6.85 11.56 2.09
CA THR A 185 -8.24 11.51 2.59
C THR A 185 -8.29 10.86 3.98
N VAL A 186 -7.38 9.92 4.24
CA VAL A 186 -7.21 9.26 5.54
C VAL A 186 -5.89 9.68 6.17
N LEU A 187 -5.94 10.02 7.46
CA LEU A 187 -4.78 10.43 8.24
C LEU A 187 -4.57 9.48 9.39
N TRP A 188 -3.33 9.09 9.61
CA TRP A 188 -2.90 8.31 10.75
C TRP A 188 -1.83 9.04 11.54
N ASP A 189 -1.79 8.76 12.83
CA ASP A 189 -0.59 8.98 13.61
C ASP A 189 0.49 8.03 13.11
N LYS A 190 1.58 8.60 12.58
CA LYS A 190 2.63 7.83 11.91
C LYS A 190 3.44 6.93 12.86
N LYS A 191 3.38 7.18 14.17
CA LYS A 191 4.12 6.39 15.17
C LYS A 191 3.31 5.19 15.63
N THR A 192 2.00 5.35 15.74
CA THR A 192 1.10 4.37 16.35
C THR A 192 0.18 3.66 15.37
N GLY A 193 0.03 4.18 14.15
CA GLY A 193 -0.91 3.66 13.16
C GLY A 193 -2.38 3.98 13.45
N LYS A 194 -2.68 4.72 14.52
CA LYS A 194 -4.06 5.07 14.88
C LYS A 194 -4.62 6.10 13.90
N LEU A 195 -5.86 5.90 13.48
CA LEU A 195 -6.60 6.87 12.68
C LEU A 195 -6.74 8.19 13.43
N LEU A 196 -6.50 9.29 12.72
CA LEU A 196 -6.69 10.65 13.21
C LEU A 196 -8.05 11.17 12.72
N PRO A 197 -8.76 11.95 13.55
CA PRO A 197 -10.00 12.58 13.11
C PRO A 197 -9.70 13.56 11.97
N VAL A 198 -10.46 13.44 10.88
CA VAL A 198 -10.43 14.45 9.80
C VAL A 198 -11.06 15.72 10.38
N LYS A 199 -10.25 16.74 10.65
CA LYS A 199 -10.80 18.07 10.94
C LYS A 199 -11.49 18.55 9.66
N PRO A 200 -12.79 18.94 9.71
CA PRO A 200 -13.42 19.58 8.57
C PRO A 200 -12.55 20.76 8.18
N LYS A 201 -12.08 20.79 6.93
CA LYS A 201 -11.55 22.03 6.37
C LYS A 201 -12.71 23.01 6.42
N ALA A 202 -12.59 24.10 7.17
CA ALA A 202 -13.57 25.18 7.10
C ALA A 202 -13.74 25.48 5.60
N LEU A 203 -14.97 25.35 5.11
CA LEU A 203 -15.32 25.68 3.75
C LEU A 203 -15.03 27.18 3.60
N GLU A 204 -13.82 27.52 3.14
CA GLU A 204 -13.55 28.84 2.60
C GLU A 204 -14.38 28.93 1.32
N THR A 205 -15.55 29.55 1.47
CA THR A 205 -16.38 30.00 0.34
C THR A 205 -15.55 30.90 -0.58
N PRO A 206 -15.72 30.78 -1.91
CA PRO A 206 -15.01 31.62 -2.88
C PRO A 206 -15.30 33.11 -2.70
#